data_AF-A0A967LHB9-F1
#
_entry.id   AF-A0A967LHB9-F1
#
_cell.length_a   1.000
_cell.length_b   1.000
_cell.length_c   1.000
_cell.angle_alpha   90.00
_cell.angle_beta   90.00
_cell.angle_gamma   90.00
#
_symmetry.space_group_name_H-M   'P 1'
#
loop_
_entity.id
_entity.type
_entity.pdbx_description
1 polymer ?
#
loop_
_entity_poly.entity_id
_entity_poly.type
_entity_poly.pdbx_seq_one_letter_code
_entity_poly.pdbx_strand_id
1 'polypeptide(L)' 'FPHTFHVHDVQFSILSIDGKTPPPLLSGPKDTILVWPGEEYRIALRFEDYTGIYMYHCHLLEHEDSGMMGQFLIE' A
#
# COMPACT_ATOMS: atom_id res chain seq x y z
N PHE A 1 10.38 12.76 3.90
CA PHE A 1 11.09 11.46 3.95
C PHE A 1 10.25 10.45 3.18
N PRO A 2 10.81 9.56 2.34
CA PRO A 2 10.01 8.59 1.59
C PRO A 2 9.50 7.45 2.51
N HIS A 3 8.33 6.92 2.23
CA HIS A 3 7.73 5.84 3.02
C HIS A 3 7.47 4.62 2.15
N THR A 4 7.65 3.42 2.69
CA THR A 4 7.25 2.18 2.00
C THR A 4 5.86 1.79 2.48
N PHE A 5 4.82 1.92 1.67
CA PHE A 5 3.45 1.59 2.07
C PHE A 5 3.14 0.13 1.76
N HIS A 6 2.82 -0.66 2.78
CA HIS A 6 2.50 -2.08 2.69
C HIS A 6 1.08 -2.38 3.20
N VAL A 7 0.40 -3.36 2.60
CA VAL A 7 -0.91 -3.88 3.04
C VAL A 7 -0.87 -5.40 3.14
N HIS A 8 -1.44 -5.94 4.22
CA HIS A 8 -1.49 -7.38 4.46
C HIS A 8 -2.53 -8.09 3.57
N ASP A 9 -2.40 -9.42 3.47
CA ASP A 9 -3.30 -10.38 2.80
C ASP A 9 -3.33 -10.34 1.27
N VAL A 10 -3.48 -9.17 0.68
CA VAL A 10 -3.71 -9.03 -0.77
C VAL A 10 -2.61 -8.25 -1.45
N GLN A 11 -2.43 -8.55 -2.73
CA GLN A 11 -1.72 -7.65 -3.64
C GLN A 11 -2.69 -6.60 -4.18
N PHE A 12 -2.16 -5.44 -4.53
CA PHE A 12 -2.87 -4.33 -5.13
C PHE A 12 -2.27 -3.93 -6.48
N SER A 13 -3.14 -3.34 -7.30
CA SER A 13 -2.75 -2.68 -8.54
C SER A 13 -2.62 -1.18 -8.30
N ILE A 14 -1.58 -0.56 -8.82
CA ILE A 14 -1.45 0.89 -8.81
C ILE A 14 -2.25 1.43 -10.00
N LEU A 15 -3.25 2.26 -9.71
CA LEU A 15 -4.13 2.86 -10.72
C LEU A 15 -3.54 4.15 -11.29
N SER A 16 -2.93 4.99 -10.43
CA SER A 16 -2.28 6.22 -10.86
C SER A 16 -1.22 6.70 -9.86
N ILE A 17 -0.24 7.45 -10.38
CA ILE A 17 0.75 8.22 -9.61
C ILE A 17 0.63 9.66 -10.07
N ASP A 18 0.26 10.58 -9.18
CA ASP A 18 -0.04 11.99 -9.49
C ASP A 18 -1.02 12.15 -10.66
N GLY A 19 -2.06 11.31 -10.67
CA GLY A 19 -3.08 11.28 -11.72
C GLY A 19 -2.62 10.72 -13.08
N LYS A 20 -1.40 10.21 -13.19
CA LYS A 20 -0.83 9.63 -14.42
C LYS A 20 -0.76 8.11 -14.35
N THR A 21 -0.76 7.47 -15.52
CA THR A 21 -0.56 6.02 -15.65
C THR A 21 0.80 5.63 -15.04
N PRO A 22 0.86 4.57 -14.21
CA PRO A 22 2.12 4.09 -13.65
C PRO A 22 3.10 3.61 -14.73
N PRO A 23 4.42 3.69 -14.50
CA PRO A 23 5.42 3.14 -15.39
C PRO A 23 5.30 1.60 -15.46
N PRO A 24 5.78 0.95 -16.55
CA PRO A 24 5.66 -0.51 -16.74
C PRO A 24 6.23 -1.36 -15.59
N LEU A 25 7.24 -0.88 -14.87
CA LEU A 25 7.80 -1.58 -13.70
C LEU A 25 6.79 -1.71 -12.53
N LEU A 26 5.81 -0.82 -12.49
CA LEU A 26 4.81 -0.69 -11.44
C LEU A 26 3.42 -1.16 -11.89
N SER A 27 3.28 -1.74 -13.10
CA SER A 27 1.97 -2.19 -13.62
C SER A 27 1.54 -3.58 -13.13
N GLY A 28 2.46 -4.36 -12.56
CA GLY A 28 2.18 -5.68 -11.98
C GLY A 28 1.65 -5.58 -10.54
N PRO A 29 1.12 -6.70 -9.99
CA PRO A 29 0.67 -6.76 -8.60
C PRO A 29 1.78 -6.40 -7.61
N LYS A 30 1.45 -5.63 -6.57
CA LYS A 30 2.35 -5.22 -5.49
C LYS A 30 1.68 -5.42 -4.14
N ASP A 31 2.43 -5.74 -3.12
CA ASP A 31 1.97 -5.61 -1.72
C ASP A 31 2.60 -4.40 -1.03
N THR A 32 3.63 -3.81 -1.64
CA THR A 32 4.45 -2.74 -1.07
C THR A 32 4.90 -1.78 -2.16
N ILE A 33 4.83 -0.47 -1.91
CA ILE A 33 5.32 0.58 -2.81
C ILE A 33 6.16 1.61 -2.07
N LEU A 34 7.17 2.16 -2.73
CA LEU A 34 7.87 3.36 -2.25
C LEU A 34 7.07 4.60 -2.64
N VAL A 35 6.77 5.45 -1.67
CA VAL A 35 6.02 6.69 -1.82
C VAL A 35 6.96 7.85 -1.51
N TRP A 36 7.25 8.71 -2.50
CA TRP A 36 8.06 9.90 -2.28
C TRP A 36 7.23 11.06 -1.71
N PRO A 37 7.86 11.99 -0.98
CA PRO A 37 7.18 13.18 -0.50
C PRO A 37 6.51 13.97 -1.64
N GLY A 38 5.21 14.23 -1.48
CA GLY A 38 4.43 15.02 -2.44
C GLY A 38 3.80 14.20 -3.58
N GLU A 39 4.07 12.90 -3.67
CA GLU A 39 3.39 12.01 -4.62
C GLU A 39 2.05 11.50 -4.05
N GLU A 40 1.03 11.42 -4.90
CA GLU A 40 -0.24 10.77 -4.60
C GLU A 40 -0.39 9.48 -5.40
N TYR A 41 -0.62 8.37 -4.70
CA TYR A 41 -0.88 7.06 -5.30
C TYR A 41 -2.35 6.68 -5.12
N ARG A 42 -2.98 6.21 -6.20
CA ARG A 42 -4.27 5.51 -6.13
C ARG A 42 -4.01 4.03 -6.34
N ILE A 43 -4.44 3.20 -5.40
CA ILE A 43 -4.30 1.75 -5.46
C ILE A 43 -5.67 1.06 -5.42
N ALA A 44 -5.77 -0.12 -6.01
CA ALA A 44 -6.96 -0.98 -5.94
C ALA A 44 -6.59 -2.31 -5.29
N LEU A 45 -7.34 -2.66 -4.26
CA LEU A 45 -7.23 -3.92 -3.52
C LEU A 45 -8.52 -4.71 -3.73
N ARG A 46 -8.42 -6.05 -3.71
CA ARG A 46 -9.57 -6.94 -3.80
C ARG A 46 -9.40 -8.07 -2.78
N PHE A 47 -10.33 -8.15 -1.84
CA PHE A 47 -10.42 -9.22 -0.83
C PHE A 47 -11.54 -10.17 -1.23
N GLU A 48 -11.26 -11.47 -1.26
CA GLU A 48 -12.23 -12.50 -1.70
C GLU A 48 -12.45 -13.62 -0.69
N ASP A 49 -11.42 -13.99 0.06
CA ASP A 49 -11.38 -15.30 0.73
C ASP A 49 -11.57 -15.23 2.25
N TYR A 50 -11.20 -14.11 2.89
CA TYR A 50 -11.11 -14.03 4.35
C TYR A 50 -11.61 -12.70 4.91
N THR A 51 -12.37 -12.78 6.01
CA THR A 51 -12.78 -11.62 6.82
C THR A 51 -11.83 -11.48 8.00
N GLY A 52 -11.66 -10.26 8.50
CA GLY A 52 -10.75 -10.00 9.61
C GLY A 52 -10.19 -8.59 9.63
N ILE A 53 -9.40 -8.32 10.66
CA ILE A 53 -8.66 -7.07 10.81
C ILE A 53 -7.29 -7.25 10.15
N TYR A 54 -7.00 -6.40 9.18
CA TYR A 54 -5.73 -6.38 8.45
C TYR A 54 -4.97 -5.10 8.70
N MET A 55 -3.64 -5.19 8.63
CA MET A 55 -2.76 -4.04 8.81
C MET A 55 -2.38 -3.42 7.47
N TYR A 56 -2.15 -2.12 7.52
CA TYR A 56 -1.32 -1.42 6.56
C TYR A 56 -0.34 -0.55 7.32
N HIS A 57 0.88 -0.40 6.82
CA HIS A 57 1.91 0.33 7.54
C HIS A 57 3.05 0.79 6.65
N CYS A 58 3.88 1.67 7.21
CA CYS A 58 5.21 1.88 6.66
C CYS A 58 6.05 0.61 6.88
N HIS A 59 6.70 0.09 5.86
CA HIS A 59 7.55 -1.11 5.94
C HIS A 59 9.02 -0.78 6.23
N LEU A 60 9.30 0.46 6.66
CA LEU A 60 10.54 0.83 7.32
C LEU A 60 10.32 0.59 8.81
N LEU A 61 11.03 -0.37 9.38
CA LEU A 61 10.75 -0.91 10.70
C LEU A 61 10.76 0.16 11.79
N GLU A 62 11.69 1.12 11.72
CA GLU A 62 11.75 2.20 12.70
C GLU A 62 10.50 3.10 12.67
N HIS A 63 9.90 3.27 11.48
CA HIS A 63 8.66 4.04 11.33
C HIS A 63 7.44 3.23 11.76
N GLU A 64 7.43 1.94 11.41
CA GLU A 64 6.42 0.97 11.88
C GLU A 64 6.35 0.95 13.41
N ASP A 65 7.48 0.72 14.07
CA ASP A 65 7.63 0.66 15.53
C ASP A 65 7.30 2.00 16.20
N SER A 66 7.51 3.11 15.49
CA SER A 66 7.12 4.45 15.95
C SER A 66 5.62 4.76 15.75
N GLY A 67 4.83 3.78 15.29
CA GLY A 67 3.38 3.85 15.18
C GLY A 67 2.85 4.25 13.80
N MET A 68 3.67 4.21 12.74
CA MET A 68 3.21 4.45 11.36
C MET A 68 2.48 3.23 10.78
N MET A 69 1.42 2.82 11.47
CA MET A 69 0.61 1.65 11.21
C MET A 69 -0.86 1.98 11.42
N GLY A 70 -1.72 1.37 10.60
CA GLY A 70 -3.16 1.41 10.76
C GLY A 70 -3.79 0.05 10.46
N GLN A 71 -5.09 -0.04 10.70
CA GLN A 71 -5.87 -1.26 10.52
C GLN A 71 -7.19 -0.97 9.81
N PHE A 72 -7.71 -1.95 9.08
CA PHE A 72 -9.08 -1.95 8.54
C PHE A 72 -9.72 -3.32 8.76
N LEU A 73 -11.06 -3.33 8.84
CA LEU A 73 -11.86 -4.54 8.95
C LEU A 73 -12.42 -4.90 7.57
N ILE A 74 -12.26 -6.15 7.18
CA ILE A 74 -13.00 -6.79 6.09
C ILE A 74 -14.07 -7.67 6.72
N GLU A 75 -15.32 -7.49 6.30
CA GLU A 75 -16.52 -8.15 6.81
C GLU A 75 -17.31 -8.91 5.73
#